data_AF-A0A841GRF3-F1
#
_entry.id   AF-A0A841GRF3-F1
#
_cell.length_a   1.000
_cell.length_b   1.000
_cell.length_c   1.000
_cell.angle_alpha   90.00
_cell.angle_beta   90.00
_cell.angle_gamma   90.00
#
_symmetry.space_group_name_H-M   'P 1'
#
loop_
_entity.id
_entity.type
_entity.pdbx_description
1 polymer ?
#
loop_
_entity_poly.entity_id
_entity_poly.type
_entity_poly.pdbx_seq_one_letter_code
_entity_poly.pdbx_strand_id
1 'polypeptide(L)'
;MALTRKISRAMQRQVDLTTAVCQERLLSTHVRHVLALVDLVHDELPFDSALDIYARILRLTPEQARNVGSRALAAIGRRTGLTEAEELNLDLSDDESDLPDETRAQGDDSGRFDAVFSRVRRRIKGRVQDDLRQRINLASARAEDALFETHVQNALVFGKALAEEVPLHEAVDLYLDVMTIPEGVSDVIFNRALRIVADDVLPGLDASRVPRREADGRTAPASVNASASAR
;
A
#
# COMPACT_ATOMS: atom_id res chain seq x y z
N MET A 1 11.70 22.03 -22.12
CA MET A 1 12.91 22.85 -22.36
C MET A 1 14.12 21.95 -22.19
N ALA A 2 15.01 21.91 -23.18
CA ALA A 2 16.12 20.95 -23.26
C ALA A 2 17.26 21.33 -22.31
N LEU A 3 17.35 20.66 -21.15
CA LEU A 3 18.50 20.71 -20.25
C LEU A 3 19.58 19.71 -20.75
N THR A 4 20.17 19.99 -21.91
CA THR A 4 21.35 19.25 -22.40
C THR A 4 22.62 19.80 -21.74
N ARG A 5 22.63 19.85 -20.40
CA ARG A 5 23.88 20.04 -19.65
C ARG A 5 24.63 18.71 -19.76
N LYS A 6 25.88 18.70 -20.20
CA LYS A 6 26.71 17.49 -20.21
C LYS A 6 26.86 17.01 -18.76
N ILE A 7 25.99 16.08 -18.34
CA ILE A 7 26.05 15.41 -17.04
C ILE A 7 27.43 14.76 -16.95
N SER A 8 28.18 15.08 -15.90
CA SER A 8 29.51 14.51 -15.70
C SER A 8 29.39 13.00 -15.49
N ARG A 9 30.42 12.22 -15.85
CA ARG A 9 30.43 10.76 -15.57
C ARG A 9 30.32 10.44 -14.07
N ALA A 10 30.66 11.39 -13.20
CA ALA A 10 30.48 11.25 -11.76
C ALA A 10 29.01 11.45 -11.37
N MET A 11 28.38 12.52 -11.88
CA MET A 11 26.97 12.81 -11.68
C MET A 11 26.07 11.68 -12.23
N GLN A 12 26.36 11.15 -13.42
CA GLN A 12 25.61 10.02 -13.97
C GLN A 12 25.69 8.80 -13.05
N ARG A 13 26.88 8.47 -12.55
CA ARG A 13 27.06 7.35 -11.60
C ARG A 13 26.31 7.58 -10.30
N GLN A 14 26.28 8.81 -9.81
CA GLN A 14 25.52 9.17 -8.60
C GLN A 14 24.01 9.02 -8.82
N VAL A 15 23.51 9.45 -9.98
CA VAL A 15 22.11 9.25 -10.40
C VAL A 15 21.78 7.77 -10.47
N ASP A 16 22.59 6.96 -11.14
CA ASP A 16 22.36 5.51 -11.30
C ASP A 16 22.34 4.81 -9.93
N LEU A 17 23.33 5.11 -9.07
CA LEU A 17 23.42 4.56 -7.72
C LEU A 17 22.20 4.93 -6.87
N THR A 18 21.83 6.20 -6.85
CA THR A 18 20.73 6.68 -6.02
C THR A 18 19.39 6.15 -6.54
N THR A 19 19.23 6.03 -7.85
CA THR A 19 18.07 5.38 -8.49
C THR A 19 17.94 3.93 -8.02
N ALA A 20 19.03 3.17 -8.02
CA ALA A 20 19.02 1.78 -7.55
C ALA A 20 18.60 1.69 -6.07
N VAL A 21 19.11 2.58 -5.22
CA VAL A 21 18.70 2.65 -3.80
C VAL A 21 17.21 2.98 -3.65
N CYS A 22 16.70 3.92 -4.44
CA CYS A 22 15.29 4.29 -4.43
C CYS A 22 14.38 3.13 -4.87
N GLN A 23 14.76 2.43 -5.94
CA GLN A 23 14.06 1.24 -6.43
C GLN A 23 14.05 0.13 -5.38
N GLU A 24 15.18 -0.11 -4.72
CA GLU A 24 15.29 -1.09 -3.63
C GLU A 24 14.35 -0.77 -2.47
N ARG A 25 14.23 0.50 -2.08
CA ARG A 25 13.32 0.94 -1.01
C ARG A 25 11.85 0.77 -1.38
N LEU A 26 11.48 1.05 -2.62
CA LEU A 26 10.12 0.81 -3.13
C LEU A 26 9.79 -0.68 -3.12
N LEU A 27 10.71 -1.50 -3.64
CA LEU A 27 10.54 -2.96 -3.65
C LEU A 27 10.44 -3.52 -2.22
N SER A 28 11.29 -3.07 -1.30
CA SER A 28 11.22 -3.43 0.12
C SER A 28 9.88 -3.03 0.75
N THR A 29 9.32 -1.87 0.37
CA THR A 29 8.00 -1.43 0.84
C THR A 29 6.90 -2.35 0.30
N HIS A 30 6.91 -2.68 -0.99
CA HIS A 30 5.98 -3.69 -1.54
C HIS A 30 6.07 -5.02 -0.80
N VAL A 31 7.27 -5.55 -0.57
CA VAL A 31 7.48 -6.83 0.14
C VAL A 31 6.90 -6.77 1.55
N ARG A 32 7.12 -5.67 2.28
CA ARG A 32 6.54 -5.50 3.62
C ARG A 32 5.01 -5.53 3.59
N HIS A 33 4.40 -4.83 2.63
CA HIS A 33 2.95 -4.72 2.54
C HIS A 33 2.27 -5.97 1.99
N VAL A 34 2.90 -6.69 1.05
CA VAL A 34 2.35 -7.96 0.57
C VAL A 34 2.40 -9.03 1.65
N LEU A 35 3.47 -9.08 2.46
CA LEU A 35 3.54 -9.98 3.61
C LEU A 35 2.47 -9.65 4.66
N ALA A 36 2.28 -8.37 4.96
CA ALA A 36 1.21 -7.94 5.87
C ALA A 36 -0.18 -8.29 5.33
N LEU A 37 -0.40 -8.19 4.01
CA LEU A 37 -1.65 -8.62 3.37
C LEU A 37 -1.82 -10.13 3.48
N VAL A 38 -0.79 -10.92 3.15
CA VAL A 38 -0.81 -12.39 3.26
C VAL A 38 -1.15 -12.80 4.69
N ASP A 39 -0.46 -12.25 5.69
CA ASP A 39 -0.73 -12.54 7.11
C ASP A 39 -2.19 -12.18 7.48
N LEU A 40 -2.75 -11.11 6.90
CA LEU A 40 -4.14 -10.66 7.15
C LEU A 40 -5.22 -11.57 6.54
N VAL A 41 -4.92 -12.28 5.45
CA VAL A 41 -5.90 -13.06 4.68
C VAL A 41 -5.57 -14.55 4.57
N HIS A 42 -4.55 -15.03 5.30
CA HIS A 42 -4.01 -16.38 5.15
C HIS A 42 -5.04 -17.49 5.41
N ASP A 43 -6.03 -17.23 6.28
CA ASP A 43 -7.11 -18.19 6.58
C ASP A 43 -8.13 -18.31 5.43
N GLU A 44 -8.23 -17.28 4.57
CA GLU A 44 -9.22 -17.22 3.50
C GLU A 44 -8.64 -17.35 2.08
N LEU A 45 -7.37 -17.00 1.89
CA LEU A 45 -6.71 -16.95 0.58
C LEU A 45 -5.29 -17.52 0.64
N PRO A 46 -4.90 -18.37 -0.33
CA PRO A 46 -3.52 -18.81 -0.46
C PRO A 46 -2.62 -17.65 -0.91
N PHE A 47 -1.32 -17.78 -0.62
CA PHE A 47 -0.30 -16.77 -0.93
C PHE A 47 -0.37 -16.24 -2.38
N ASP A 48 -0.39 -17.14 -3.37
CA ASP A 48 -0.37 -16.73 -4.78
C ASP A 48 -1.60 -15.90 -5.16
N SER A 49 -2.78 -16.23 -4.61
CA SER A 49 -4.01 -15.46 -4.83
C SER A 49 -3.94 -14.08 -4.18
N ALA A 50 -3.38 -13.98 -2.97
CA ALA A 50 -3.18 -12.69 -2.31
C ALA A 50 -2.18 -11.82 -3.08
N LEU A 51 -1.08 -12.40 -3.57
CA LEU A 51 -0.08 -11.72 -4.40
C LEU A 51 -0.67 -11.22 -5.72
N ASP A 52 -1.46 -12.04 -6.42
CA ASP A 52 -2.12 -11.66 -7.68
C ASP A 52 -3.11 -10.50 -7.47
N ILE A 53 -3.88 -10.54 -6.38
CA ILE A 53 -4.79 -9.45 -6.02
C ILE A 53 -4.00 -8.18 -5.73
N TYR A 54 -2.93 -8.26 -4.94
CA TYR A 54 -2.06 -7.14 -4.62
C TYR A 54 -1.46 -6.51 -5.88
N ALA A 55 -0.87 -7.34 -6.75
CA ALA A 55 -0.26 -6.91 -8.00
C ALA A 55 -1.26 -6.22 -8.93
N ARG A 56 -2.50 -6.73 -8.97
CA ARG A 56 -3.58 -6.15 -9.78
C ARG A 56 -4.06 -4.80 -9.23
N ILE A 57 -4.29 -4.70 -7.92
CA ILE A 57 -4.80 -3.46 -7.30
C ILE A 57 -3.76 -2.34 -7.46
N LEU A 58 -2.50 -2.64 -7.13
CA LEU A 58 -1.40 -1.66 -7.23
C LEU A 58 -0.81 -1.54 -8.63
N ARG A 59 -1.40 -2.21 -9.62
CA ARG A 59 -1.02 -2.14 -11.04
C ARG A 59 0.48 -2.40 -11.28
N LEU A 60 1.03 -3.38 -10.59
CA LEU A 60 2.43 -3.78 -10.76
C LEU A 60 2.67 -4.35 -12.15
N THR A 61 3.83 -4.06 -12.72
CA THR A 61 4.26 -4.75 -13.94
C THR A 61 4.52 -6.23 -13.65
N PRO A 62 4.49 -7.11 -14.67
CA PRO A 62 4.80 -8.54 -14.47
C PRO A 62 6.18 -8.77 -13.85
N GLU A 63 7.15 -7.92 -14.18
CA GLU A 63 8.50 -7.98 -13.58
C GLU A 63 8.49 -7.57 -12.11
N GLN A 64 7.83 -6.47 -11.76
CA GLN A 64 7.68 -6.03 -10.37
C GLN A 64 6.97 -7.09 -9.52
N ALA A 65 5.87 -7.66 -10.02
CA ALA A 65 5.13 -8.71 -9.34
C ALA A 65 6.01 -9.96 -9.05
N ARG A 66 6.81 -10.39 -10.03
CA ARG A 66 7.78 -11.49 -9.85
C ARG A 66 8.84 -11.17 -8.80
N ASN A 67 9.40 -9.96 -8.83
CA ASN A 67 10.41 -9.52 -7.87
C ASN A 67 9.85 -9.45 -6.44
N VAL A 68 8.65 -8.89 -6.28
CA VAL A 68 7.94 -8.83 -5.00
C VAL A 68 7.63 -10.24 -4.49
N GLY A 69 7.05 -11.11 -5.33
CA GLY A 69 6.71 -12.48 -4.97
C GLY A 69 7.93 -13.30 -4.53
N SER A 70 9.01 -13.27 -5.32
CA SER A 70 10.25 -13.99 -5.01
C SER A 70 10.84 -13.56 -3.68
N ARG A 71 10.86 -12.24 -3.39
CA ARG A 71 11.37 -11.71 -2.12
C ARG A 71 10.45 -11.99 -0.94
N ALA A 72 9.13 -11.98 -1.15
CA ALA A 72 8.17 -12.34 -0.12
C ALA A 72 8.31 -13.82 0.27
N LEU A 73 8.42 -14.72 -0.71
CA LEU A 73 8.70 -16.15 -0.46
C LEU A 73 10.04 -16.34 0.28
N ALA A 74 11.10 -15.68 -0.17
CA ALA A 74 12.39 -15.74 0.52
C ALA A 74 12.30 -15.22 1.96
N ALA A 75 11.49 -14.19 2.23
CA ALA A 75 11.27 -13.68 3.57
C ALA A 75 10.46 -14.64 4.44
N ILE A 76 9.45 -15.32 3.88
CA ILE A 76 8.69 -16.37 4.57
C ILE A 76 9.63 -17.55 4.90
N GLY A 77 10.45 -18.00 3.95
CA GLY A 77 11.38 -19.11 4.16
C GLY A 77 12.40 -18.86 5.27
N ARG A 78 12.88 -17.61 5.41
CA ARG A 78 13.72 -17.20 6.54
C ARG A 78 12.97 -17.23 7.89
N ARG A 79 11.66 -16.95 7.91
CA ARG A 79 10.84 -17.00 9.13
C ARG A 79 10.55 -18.44 9.57
N THR A 80 10.37 -19.35 8.61
CA THR A 80 10.03 -20.77 8.87
C THR A 80 11.25 -21.65 9.12
N GLY A 81 12.47 -21.13 9.00
CA GLY A 81 13.71 -21.89 9.26
C GLY A 81 14.14 -22.80 8.11
N LEU A 82 13.58 -22.62 6.90
CA LEU A 82 13.93 -23.39 5.69
C LEU A 82 15.38 -23.17 5.23
N THR A 83 16.14 -22.28 5.87
CA THR A 83 17.54 -21.97 5.51
C THR A 83 18.59 -22.78 6.27
N GLU A 84 18.22 -23.56 7.29
CA GLU A 84 19.18 -24.40 8.04
C GLU A 84 18.73 -25.86 8.22
N ALA A 85 17.42 -26.14 8.23
CA ALA A 85 16.91 -27.48 8.57
C ALA A 85 16.77 -28.45 7.37
N GLU A 86 16.62 -27.94 6.13
CA GLU A 86 16.35 -28.79 4.94
C GLU A 86 17.54 -29.00 4.00
N GLU A 87 18.61 -28.19 4.08
CA GLU A 87 19.86 -28.50 3.34
C GLU A 87 20.56 -29.78 3.85
N LEU A 88 20.16 -30.30 5.02
CA LEU A 88 20.75 -31.50 5.63
C LEU A 88 19.85 -32.75 5.59
N ASN A 89 18.59 -32.66 5.15
CA ASN A 89 17.64 -33.78 5.21
C ASN A 89 16.68 -33.84 4.00
N LEU A 90 17.21 -34.01 2.79
CA LEU A 90 16.42 -34.61 1.70
C LEU A 90 16.67 -36.13 1.66
N ASP A 91 16.10 -36.82 2.64
CA ASP A 91 15.85 -38.25 2.56
C ASP A 91 14.50 -38.44 1.85
N LEU A 92 14.56 -38.69 0.54
CA LEU A 92 13.39 -39.05 -0.26
C LEU A 92 13.13 -40.54 -0.05
N SER A 93 12.38 -40.88 0.99
CA SER A 93 11.74 -42.19 1.11
C SER A 93 10.24 -42.06 0.88
N ASP A 94 9.79 -42.72 -0.18
CA ASP A 94 8.41 -43.02 -0.52
C ASP A 94 7.62 -43.56 0.68
N ASP A 95 6.37 -43.11 0.85
CA ASP A 95 5.33 -44.02 1.33
C ASP A 95 3.96 -43.64 0.74
N GLU A 96 3.58 -44.45 -0.25
CA GLU A 96 2.27 -44.53 -0.86
C GLU A 96 1.40 -45.40 0.08
N SER A 97 0.34 -44.85 0.66
CA SER A 97 -0.62 -45.68 1.39
C SER A 97 -2.07 -45.30 1.05
N ASP A 98 -2.64 -46.22 0.27
CA ASP A 98 -4.03 -46.41 -0.11
C ASP A 98 -5.01 -46.62 1.06
N LEU A 99 -6.31 -46.55 0.68
CA LEU A 99 -7.54 -47.20 1.24
C LEU A 99 -8.55 -46.27 1.95
N PRO A 100 -9.86 -46.63 1.99
CA PRO A 100 -10.71 -47.15 0.92
C PRO A 100 -12.08 -46.43 0.83
N ASP A 101 -12.80 -46.72 -0.26
CA ASP A 101 -14.22 -46.43 -0.50
C ASP A 101 -15.12 -47.39 0.30
N GLU A 102 -16.18 -46.89 0.95
CA GLU A 102 -17.42 -47.67 1.18
C GLU A 102 -18.63 -46.81 1.64
N THR A 103 -19.58 -46.69 0.73
CA THR A 103 -21.05 -46.58 0.82
C THR A 103 -21.76 -46.66 2.19
N ARG A 104 -22.77 -45.79 2.39
CA ARG A 104 -24.13 -46.20 2.84
C ARG A 104 -25.18 -45.10 2.64
N ALA A 105 -26.33 -45.52 2.10
CA ALA A 105 -27.53 -44.73 1.86
C ALA A 105 -28.43 -44.63 3.11
N GLN A 106 -29.20 -43.54 3.20
CA GLN A 106 -30.61 -43.39 3.66
C GLN A 106 -30.83 -42.19 4.59
N GLY A 107 -31.86 -41.40 4.28
CA GLY A 107 -32.45 -40.41 5.19
C GLY A 107 -33.07 -39.21 4.49
N ASP A 108 -34.13 -39.43 3.73
CA ASP A 108 -34.96 -38.40 3.10
C ASP A 108 -35.86 -37.72 4.16
N ASP A 109 -35.37 -36.63 4.78
CA ASP A 109 -36.20 -35.60 5.46
C ASP A 109 -35.45 -34.26 5.67
N SER A 110 -34.42 -33.95 4.86
CA SER A 110 -33.53 -32.79 5.08
C SER A 110 -33.87 -31.54 4.25
N GLY A 111 -34.73 -31.67 3.21
CA GLY A 111 -34.87 -30.64 2.16
C GLY A 111 -35.41 -29.28 2.61
N ARG A 112 -36.16 -29.20 3.72
CA ARG A 112 -36.77 -27.93 4.17
C ARG A 112 -35.88 -27.09 5.08
N PHE A 113 -35.03 -27.74 5.89
CA PHE A 113 -34.02 -27.06 6.70
C PHE A 113 -32.80 -26.68 5.84
N ASP A 114 -32.39 -27.54 4.90
CA ASP A 114 -31.24 -27.28 4.01
C ASP A 114 -31.47 -26.10 3.06
N ALA A 115 -32.71 -25.84 2.62
CA ALA A 115 -33.08 -24.67 1.82
C ALA A 115 -33.07 -23.33 2.61
N VAL A 116 -33.12 -23.40 3.95
CA VAL A 116 -33.00 -22.23 4.85
C VAL A 116 -31.54 -22.06 5.27
N PHE A 117 -30.85 -23.14 5.63
CA PHE A 117 -29.42 -23.15 5.93
C PHE A 117 -28.56 -22.78 4.72
N SER A 118 -28.92 -23.16 3.50
CA SER A 118 -28.23 -22.72 2.27
C SER A 118 -28.38 -21.23 1.98
N ARG A 119 -29.52 -20.61 2.33
CA ARG A 119 -29.71 -19.15 2.23
C ARG A 119 -28.94 -18.38 3.30
N VAL A 120 -28.86 -18.94 4.51
CA VAL A 120 -28.03 -18.39 5.59
C VAL A 120 -26.54 -18.57 5.26
N ARG A 121 -26.11 -19.75 4.80
CA ARG A 121 -24.74 -20.05 4.36
C ARG A 121 -24.32 -19.20 3.16
N ARG A 122 -25.24 -18.93 2.22
CA ARG A 122 -24.99 -18.00 1.09
C ARG A 122 -24.86 -16.55 1.55
N ARG A 123 -25.64 -16.11 2.54
CA ARG A 123 -25.50 -14.78 3.14
C ARG A 123 -24.27 -14.64 4.02
N ILE A 124 -23.89 -15.67 4.76
CA ILE A 124 -22.66 -15.71 5.56
C ILE A 124 -21.45 -15.74 4.61
N LYS A 125 -21.47 -16.58 3.57
CA LYS A 125 -20.43 -16.59 2.52
C LYS A 125 -20.33 -15.24 1.80
N GLY A 126 -21.46 -14.58 1.54
CA GLY A 126 -21.50 -13.22 1.00
C GLY A 126 -20.87 -12.19 1.94
N ARG A 127 -21.26 -12.18 3.22
CA ARG A 127 -20.70 -11.27 4.23
C ARG A 127 -19.21 -11.49 4.50
N VAL A 128 -18.76 -12.75 4.55
CA VAL A 128 -17.34 -13.10 4.66
C VAL A 128 -16.58 -12.59 3.44
N GLN A 129 -17.17 -12.71 2.25
CA GLN A 129 -16.57 -12.18 1.04
C GLN A 129 -16.54 -10.64 1.04
N ASP A 130 -17.57 -9.98 1.54
CA ASP A 130 -17.62 -8.51 1.67
C ASP A 130 -16.59 -8.00 2.69
N ASP A 131 -16.47 -8.67 3.84
CA ASP A 131 -15.47 -8.36 4.88
C ASP A 131 -14.05 -8.57 4.37
N LEU A 132 -13.79 -9.70 3.69
CA LEU A 132 -12.50 -9.98 3.07
C LEU A 132 -12.13 -8.91 2.03
N ARG A 133 -13.07 -8.54 1.16
CA ARG A 133 -12.88 -7.46 0.18
C ARG A 133 -12.58 -6.13 0.87
N GLN A 134 -13.28 -5.82 1.95
CA GLN A 134 -13.04 -4.61 2.72
C GLN A 134 -11.64 -4.61 3.34
N ARG A 135 -11.22 -5.70 3.97
CA ARG A 135 -9.85 -5.87 4.52
C ARG A 135 -8.79 -5.70 3.45
N ILE A 136 -8.95 -6.34 2.29
CA ILE A 136 -8.05 -6.21 1.15
C ILE A 136 -7.97 -4.75 0.69
N ASN A 137 -9.10 -4.06 0.53
CA ASN A 137 -9.12 -2.66 0.10
C ASN A 137 -8.40 -1.74 1.09
N LEU A 138 -8.62 -1.92 2.39
CA LEU A 138 -7.95 -1.13 3.42
C LEU A 138 -6.44 -1.41 3.46
N ALA A 139 -6.04 -2.68 3.33
CA ALA A 139 -4.62 -3.05 3.25
C ALA A 139 -3.94 -2.48 2.01
N SER A 140 -4.61 -2.49 0.86
CA SER A 140 -4.13 -1.88 -0.38
C SER A 140 -4.01 -0.38 -0.27
N ALA A 141 -5.01 0.31 0.30
CA ALA A 141 -4.95 1.76 0.53
C ALA A 141 -3.76 2.14 1.44
N ARG A 142 -3.51 1.34 2.50
CA ARG A 142 -2.34 1.51 3.35
C ARG A 142 -1.02 1.28 2.60
N ALA A 143 -0.99 0.34 1.66
CA ALA A 143 0.17 0.10 0.82
C ALA A 143 0.42 1.25 -0.16
N GLU A 144 -0.63 1.77 -0.81
CA GLU A 144 -0.55 2.94 -1.69
C GLU A 144 0.01 4.16 -0.96
N ASP A 145 -0.50 4.47 0.22
CA ASP A 145 -0.02 5.60 1.03
C ASP A 145 1.45 5.41 1.45
N ALA A 146 1.85 4.20 1.85
CA ALA A 146 3.23 3.91 2.18
C ALA A 146 4.19 4.00 0.99
N LEU A 147 3.75 3.60 -0.20
CA LEU A 147 4.52 3.76 -1.44
C LEU A 147 4.66 5.23 -1.82
N PHE A 148 3.58 5.99 -1.71
CA PHE A 148 3.58 7.43 -1.91
C PHE A 148 4.56 8.13 -0.97
N GLU A 149 4.53 7.83 0.33
CA GLU A 149 5.50 8.36 1.29
C GLU A 149 6.92 7.92 0.97
N THR A 150 7.12 6.68 0.53
CA THR A 150 8.44 6.19 0.09
C THR A 150 8.96 7.00 -1.10
N HIS A 151 8.12 7.39 -2.05
CA HIS A 151 8.50 8.27 -3.15
C HIS A 151 8.93 9.65 -2.66
N VAL A 152 8.20 10.25 -1.73
CA VAL A 152 8.57 11.54 -1.12
C VAL A 152 9.93 11.46 -0.44
N GLN A 153 10.15 10.44 0.37
CA GLN A 153 11.43 10.24 1.06
C GLN A 153 12.58 9.96 0.07
N ASN A 154 12.30 9.20 -0.99
CA ASN A 154 13.27 8.94 -2.04
C ASN A 154 13.63 10.22 -2.82
N ALA A 155 12.66 11.08 -3.12
CA ALA A 155 12.91 12.39 -3.74
C ALA A 155 13.84 13.26 -2.89
N LEU A 156 13.64 13.27 -1.56
CA LEU A 156 14.52 13.99 -0.62
C LEU A 156 15.93 13.39 -0.57
N VAL A 157 16.05 12.06 -0.53
CA VAL A 157 17.36 11.39 -0.59
C VAL A 157 18.07 11.68 -1.92
N PHE A 158 17.33 11.70 -3.02
CA PHE A 158 17.85 12.04 -4.33
C PHE A 158 18.35 13.49 -4.40
N GLY A 159 17.55 14.42 -3.87
CA GLY A 159 17.92 15.81 -3.71
C GLY A 159 19.20 16.00 -2.90
N LYS A 160 19.31 15.31 -1.75
CA LYS A 160 20.52 15.34 -0.92
C LYS A 160 21.73 14.74 -1.63
N ALA A 161 21.55 13.66 -2.37
CA ALA A 161 22.63 12.97 -3.08
C ALA A 161 23.23 13.79 -4.22
N LEU A 162 22.48 14.76 -4.76
CA LEU A 162 22.87 15.61 -5.88
C LEU A 162 23.07 17.09 -5.50
N ALA A 163 23.03 17.43 -4.21
CA ALA A 163 23.01 18.80 -3.73
C ALA A 163 24.25 19.64 -4.12
N GLU A 164 25.39 19.00 -4.40
CA GLU A 164 26.60 19.69 -4.86
C GLU A 164 26.55 20.09 -6.35
N GLU A 165 25.69 19.44 -7.14
CA GLU A 165 25.68 19.55 -8.61
C GLU A 165 24.46 20.35 -9.12
N VAL A 166 23.31 20.19 -8.44
CA VAL A 166 22.02 20.80 -8.84
C VAL A 166 21.23 21.26 -7.61
N PRO A 167 20.40 22.31 -7.75
CA PRO A 167 19.51 22.72 -6.68
C PRO A 167 18.44 21.65 -6.40
N LEU A 168 17.93 21.62 -5.17
CA LEU A 168 16.99 20.60 -4.69
C LEU A 168 15.80 20.37 -5.62
N HIS A 169 15.13 21.42 -6.09
CA HIS A 169 13.94 21.29 -6.93
C HIS A 169 14.26 20.61 -8.27
N GLU A 170 15.36 20.98 -8.93
CA GLU A 170 15.84 20.30 -10.16
C GLU A 170 16.19 18.83 -9.89
N ALA A 171 16.76 18.52 -8.73
CA ALA A 171 17.05 17.14 -8.36
C ALA A 171 15.77 16.32 -8.10
N VAL A 172 14.74 16.93 -7.52
CA VAL A 172 13.43 16.29 -7.31
C VAL A 172 12.72 16.07 -8.66
N ASP A 173 12.77 17.04 -9.59
CA ASP A 173 12.26 16.85 -10.95
C ASP A 173 12.98 15.69 -11.65
N LEU A 174 14.31 15.65 -11.58
CA LEU A 174 15.10 14.55 -12.14
C LEU A 174 14.72 13.20 -11.53
N TYR A 175 14.44 13.14 -10.22
CA TYR A 175 13.95 11.92 -9.57
C TYR A 175 12.61 11.47 -10.17
N LEU A 176 11.65 12.39 -10.32
CA LEU A 176 10.32 12.09 -10.86
C LEU A 176 10.39 11.58 -12.30
N ASP A 177 11.26 12.19 -13.11
CA ASP A 177 11.54 11.79 -14.49
C ASP A 177 12.18 10.40 -14.57
N VAL A 178 13.27 10.18 -13.83
CA VAL A 178 14.01 8.91 -13.83
C VAL A 178 13.15 7.75 -13.33
N MET A 179 12.31 8.01 -12.33
CA MET A 179 11.38 7.01 -11.80
C MET A 179 10.10 6.89 -12.64
N THR A 180 9.94 7.66 -13.71
CA THR A 180 8.76 7.66 -14.61
C THR A 180 7.44 7.76 -13.85
N ILE A 181 7.37 8.68 -12.88
CA ILE A 181 6.18 8.87 -12.06
C ILE A 181 5.07 9.54 -12.89
N PRO A 182 3.81 9.06 -12.82
CA PRO A 182 2.70 9.69 -13.53
C PRO A 182 2.50 11.15 -13.12
N GLU A 183 2.26 12.04 -14.10
CA GLU A 183 2.18 13.50 -13.92
C GLU A 183 1.30 13.93 -12.73
N GLY A 184 0.09 13.37 -12.60
CA GLY A 184 -0.82 13.70 -11.51
C GLY A 184 -0.32 13.33 -10.10
N VAL A 185 0.60 12.39 -9.98
CA VAL A 185 1.23 11.99 -8.71
C VAL A 185 2.54 12.77 -8.50
N SER A 186 3.27 13.06 -9.59
CA SER A 186 4.51 13.82 -9.59
C SER A 186 4.36 15.17 -8.91
N ASP A 187 3.33 15.95 -9.25
CA ASP A 187 3.08 17.26 -8.64
C ASP A 187 2.91 17.18 -7.12
N VAL A 188 2.22 16.14 -6.63
CA VAL A 188 1.97 15.98 -5.20
C VAL A 188 3.25 15.59 -4.48
N ILE A 189 4.05 14.68 -5.05
CA ILE A 189 5.35 14.28 -4.51
C ILE A 189 6.30 15.48 -4.47
N PHE A 190 6.40 16.22 -5.58
CA PHE A 190 7.24 17.41 -5.70
C PHE A 190 6.93 18.41 -4.60
N ASN A 191 5.66 18.83 -4.50
CA ASN A 191 5.24 19.81 -3.51
C ASN A 191 5.41 19.29 -2.07
N ARG A 192 5.16 18.00 -1.81
CA ARG A 192 5.35 17.44 -0.46
C ARG A 192 6.82 17.35 -0.06
N ALA A 193 7.72 17.01 -0.99
CA ALA A 193 9.15 17.03 -0.76
C ALA A 193 9.65 18.45 -0.48
N LEU A 194 9.28 19.43 -1.31
CA LEU A 194 9.65 20.83 -1.08
C LEU A 194 9.06 21.39 0.22
N ARG A 195 7.83 21.01 0.57
CA ARG A 195 7.20 21.40 1.85
C ARG A 195 8.02 20.91 3.05
N ILE A 196 8.50 19.66 3.03
CA ILE A 196 9.32 19.11 4.12
C ILE A 196 10.59 19.95 4.29
N VAL A 197 11.27 20.30 3.19
CA VAL A 197 12.45 21.17 3.28
C VAL A 197 12.10 22.60 3.69
N ALA A 198 10.96 23.12 3.23
CA ALA A 198 10.47 24.43 3.62
C ALA A 198 10.22 24.53 5.13
N ASP A 199 9.68 23.48 5.76
CA ASP A 199 9.48 23.40 7.21
C ASP A 199 10.82 23.53 7.99
N ASP A 200 11.94 23.14 7.38
CA ASP A 200 13.27 23.20 7.99
C ASP A 200 14.00 24.54 7.73
N VAL A 201 13.75 25.21 6.60
CA VAL A 201 14.56 26.37 6.14
C VAL A 201 13.81 27.71 6.16
N LEU A 202 12.48 27.70 6.13
CA LEU A 202 11.68 28.91 6.14
C LEU A 202 11.16 29.21 7.55
N PRO A 203 10.94 30.50 7.90
CA PRO A 203 10.22 30.85 9.11
C PRO A 203 8.84 30.19 9.13
N GLY A 204 8.42 29.69 10.29
CA GLY A 204 7.08 29.16 10.48
C GLY A 204 6.03 30.18 10.07
N LEU A 205 4.98 29.72 9.39
CA LEU A 205 3.86 30.59 9.05
C LEU A 205 3.17 31.04 10.35
N ASP A 206 3.27 32.33 10.67
CA ASP A 206 2.57 32.95 11.81
C ASP A 206 1.05 32.70 11.69
N ALA A 207 0.55 31.64 12.32
CA ALA A 207 -0.87 31.29 12.36
C ALA A 207 -1.74 32.39 13.00
N SER A 208 -1.12 33.34 13.71
CA SER A 208 -1.72 34.51 14.33
C SER A 208 -2.05 35.65 13.35
N ARG A 209 -1.54 35.61 12.10
CA ARG A 209 -1.78 36.63 11.07
C ARG A 209 -2.89 36.27 10.08
N VAL A 210 -3.53 35.12 10.21
CA VAL A 210 -4.79 34.87 9.49
C VAL A 210 -5.85 35.72 10.18
N PRO A 211 -6.35 36.82 9.56
CA PRO A 211 -7.49 37.52 10.13
C PRO A 211 -8.61 36.50 10.25
N ARG A 212 -8.97 36.18 11.49
CA ARG A 212 -10.17 35.41 11.79
C ARG A 212 -11.29 36.16 11.09
N ARG A 213 -11.75 35.65 9.95
CA ARG A 213 -12.82 36.24 9.15
C ARG A 213 -13.92 36.54 10.15
N GLU A 214 -14.09 37.83 10.45
CA GLU A 214 -15.09 38.29 11.40
C GLU A 214 -16.38 37.60 11.01
N ALA A 215 -17.01 36.97 11.99
CA ALA A 215 -18.29 36.30 11.80
C ALA A 215 -19.28 37.36 11.32
N ASP A 216 -19.43 37.43 10.00
CA ASP A 216 -20.34 38.33 9.33
C ASP A 216 -21.76 37.90 9.68
N GLY A 217 -22.31 38.57 10.69
CA GLY A 217 -23.56 39.29 10.54
C GLY A 217 -24.84 38.47 10.32
N ARG A 218 -24.89 37.17 10.60
CA ARG A 218 -26.18 36.47 10.72
C ARG A 218 -26.71 36.53 12.14
N THR A 219 -27.46 37.61 12.36
CA THR A 219 -28.58 37.75 13.29
C THR A 219 -29.09 36.42 13.85
N ALA A 220 -28.95 36.26 15.17
CA ALA A 220 -29.70 35.28 15.93
C ALA A 220 -31.22 35.50 15.70
N PRO A 221 -32.02 34.45 15.45
CA PRO A 221 -33.46 34.62 15.46
C PRO A 221 -33.91 34.98 16.88
N ALA A 222 -34.60 36.12 16.98
CA ALA A 222 -35.23 36.62 18.19
C ALA A 222 -36.16 35.55 18.78
N SER A 223 -35.96 35.25 20.06
CA SER A 223 -36.89 34.51 20.90
C SER A 223 -38.22 35.28 20.96
N VAL A 224 -39.26 34.73 20.33
CA VAL A 224 -40.64 35.18 20.53
C VAL A 224 -41.12 34.58 21.85
N ASN A 225 -41.03 35.37 22.93
CA ASN A 225 -41.82 35.17 24.13
C ASN A 225 -42.95 36.19 24.11
N ALA A 226 -44.16 35.74 23.79
CA ALA A 226 -45.40 36.46 24.07
C ALA A 226 -46.18 35.63 25.09
N SER A 227 -46.04 36.01 26.35
CA SER A 227 -46.81 35.51 27.50
C SER A 227 -48.19 36.17 27.57
N ALA A 228 -49.17 35.35 27.96
CA ALA A 228 -50.45 35.66 28.64
C ALA A 228 -51.52 36.40 27.79
N SER A 229 -52.81 36.03 27.81
CA SER A 229 -53.65 35.95 29.01
C SER A 229 -55.06 35.40 28.70
N ALA A 230 -55.61 34.64 29.65
CA ALA A 230 -57.02 34.59 30.08
C ALA A 230 -58.17 34.41 29.04
N ARG A 231 -58.83 33.25 29.07
CA ARG A 231 -60.09 32.98 29.81
C ARG A 231 -60.56 31.55 29.61
#